data_AF-D2V6V3-F1
#
_entry.id   AF-D2V6V3-F1
#
_cell.length_a   1.000
_cell.length_b   1.000
_cell.length_c   1.000
_cell.angle_alpha   90.00
_cell.angle_beta   90.00
_cell.angle_gamma   90.00
#
_symmetry.space_group_name_H-M   'P 1'
#
loop_
_entity.id
_entity.type
_entity.pdbx_description
1 polymer ?
#
loop_
_entity_poly.entity_id
_entity_poly.type
_entity_poly.pdbx_seq_one_letter_code
_entity_poly.pdbx_strand_id
1 'polypeptide(L)'
;MSFNVNFGGVNYDGALSYNGQRVLQAMKENVDNVDLICLQETHVGWEIAVSNSTTLSTQYPNQVWDHSKTNVYLASGTGVMAKANLNLDVEMLSSNVEGSYFDAMHIIVTRKNSKLEDSVNYQVLNLHLRPPLSFEGGNLQHISAFLYQTVSEISTKQVNLEYSNLTMPPSSKK
;
A
#
# COMPACT_ATOMS: atom_id res chain seq x y z
N MET A 1 -7.66 -6.34 7.22
CA MET A 1 -6.22 -6.49 6.97
C MET A 1 -5.75 -5.26 6.22
N SER A 2 -4.62 -4.66 6.57
CA SER A 2 -4.04 -3.50 5.87
C SER A 2 -2.72 -3.90 5.20
N PHE A 3 -2.45 -3.35 4.00
CA PHE A 3 -1.23 -3.59 3.23
C PHE A 3 -0.46 -2.27 3.07
N ASN A 4 0.87 -2.30 3.24
CA ASN A 4 1.77 -1.17 2.99
C ASN A 4 2.77 -1.57 1.88
N VAL A 5 2.92 -0.73 0.86
CA VAL A 5 3.84 -0.92 -0.28
C VAL A 5 4.65 0.37 -0.43
N ASN A 6 5.95 0.26 -0.72
CA ASN A 6 6.85 1.40 -0.93
C ASN A 6 7.01 1.63 -2.45
N PHE A 7 6.91 2.88 -2.92
CA PHE A 7 6.41 3.21 -4.26
C PHE A 7 7.45 3.84 -5.19
N GLY A 8 8.27 2.99 -5.82
CA GLY A 8 8.91 3.28 -7.10
C GLY A 8 8.21 2.50 -8.22
N GLY A 9 8.02 3.10 -9.41
CA GLY A 9 7.67 2.34 -10.61
C GLY A 9 6.45 2.81 -11.42
N VAL A 10 5.99 4.04 -11.21
CA VAL A 10 4.97 4.69 -12.06
C VAL A 10 5.47 6.05 -12.49
N ASN A 11 5.28 6.39 -13.76
CA ASN A 11 5.62 7.69 -14.31
C ASN A 11 4.52 8.71 -13.99
N TYR A 12 4.81 10.01 -14.07
CA TYR A 12 3.85 11.08 -13.77
C TYR A 12 2.61 11.09 -14.69
N ASP A 13 2.68 10.45 -15.85
CA ASP A 13 1.57 10.24 -16.78
C ASP A 13 0.74 8.98 -16.48
N GLY A 14 1.09 8.24 -15.43
CA GLY A 14 0.47 6.97 -15.04
C GLY A 14 0.99 5.74 -15.76
N ALA A 15 2.01 5.87 -16.62
CA ALA A 15 2.63 4.70 -17.25
C ALA A 15 3.34 3.82 -16.20
N LEU A 16 3.04 2.53 -16.21
CA LEU A 16 3.56 1.57 -15.24
C LEU A 16 4.87 0.94 -15.74
N SER A 17 5.90 0.95 -14.90
CA SER A 17 7.03 0.01 -15.03
C SER A 17 6.62 -1.40 -14.60
N TYR A 18 7.52 -2.39 -14.78
CA TYR A 18 7.31 -3.75 -14.27
C TYR A 18 6.96 -3.79 -12.77
N ASN A 19 7.66 -2.99 -11.94
CA ASN A 19 7.37 -2.94 -10.50
C ASN A 19 6.01 -2.30 -10.23
N GLY A 20 5.67 -1.22 -10.95
CA GLY A 20 4.35 -0.59 -10.84
C GLY A 20 3.20 -1.55 -11.20
N GLN A 21 3.39 -2.38 -12.23
CA GLN A 21 2.42 -3.42 -12.61
C GLN A 21 2.22 -4.45 -11.50
N ARG A 22 3.29 -4.92 -10.85
CA ARG A 22 3.20 -5.89 -9.75
C ARG A 22 2.41 -5.35 -8.56
N VAL A 23 2.63 -4.08 -8.22
CA VAL A 23 1.91 -3.45 -7.11
C VAL A 23 0.43 -3.28 -7.47
N LEU A 24 0.12 -2.78 -8.67
CA LEU A 24 -1.26 -2.67 -9.14
C LEU A 24 -1.96 -4.04 -9.20
N GLN A 25 -1.24 -5.09 -9.61
CA GLN A 25 -1.74 -6.46 -9.63
C GLN A 25 -2.04 -6.96 -8.21
N ALA A 26 -1.15 -6.73 -7.24
CA ALA A 26 -1.38 -7.11 -5.86
C ALA A 26 -2.63 -6.43 -5.27
N MET A 27 -2.88 -5.15 -5.59
CA MET A 27 -4.13 -4.48 -5.20
C MET A 27 -5.35 -5.16 -5.81
N LYS A 28 -5.29 -5.49 -7.11
CA LYS A 28 -6.38 -6.14 -7.86
C LYS A 28 -6.72 -7.53 -7.32
N GLU A 29 -5.71 -8.32 -6.94
CA GLU A 29 -5.90 -9.67 -6.40
C GLU A 29 -6.53 -9.67 -5.01
N ASN A 30 -6.48 -8.55 -4.29
CA ASN A 30 -6.97 -8.44 -2.92
C ASN A 30 -8.26 -7.62 -2.78
N VAL A 31 -8.90 -7.22 -3.89
CA VAL A 31 -10.08 -6.32 -3.84
C VAL A 31 -11.24 -6.87 -2.99
N ASP A 32 -11.43 -8.19 -3.02
CA ASP A 32 -12.50 -8.83 -2.24
C ASP A 32 -12.16 -8.93 -0.75
N ASN A 33 -10.87 -8.86 -0.40
CA ASN A 33 -10.37 -9.09 0.95
C ASN A 33 -10.07 -7.80 1.73
N VAL A 34 -10.01 -6.64 1.06
CA VAL A 34 -9.68 -5.37 1.68
C VAL A 34 -10.70 -4.29 1.36
N ASP A 35 -11.19 -3.60 2.39
CA ASP A 35 -12.18 -2.54 2.24
C ASP A 35 -11.55 -1.15 2.13
N LEU A 36 -10.30 -1.01 2.57
CA LEU A 36 -9.51 0.22 2.63
C LEU A 36 -8.08 -0.09 2.18
N ILE A 37 -7.56 0.72 1.27
CA ILE A 37 -6.16 0.69 0.84
C ILE A 37 -5.55 2.05 1.15
N CYS A 38 -4.40 2.06 1.83
CA CYS A 38 -3.65 3.28 2.13
C CYS A 38 -2.28 3.20 1.46
N LEU A 39 -1.91 4.24 0.72
CA LEU A 39 -0.71 4.35 -0.09
C LEU A 39 0.15 5.52 0.42
N GLN A 40 1.46 5.31 0.40
CA GLN A 40 2.49 6.27 0.80
C GLN A 40 3.49 6.42 -0.34
N GLU A 41 4.38 7.40 -0.30
CA GLU A 41 5.36 7.61 -1.37
C GLU A 41 4.76 7.71 -2.79
N THR A 42 3.55 8.25 -2.91
CA THR A 42 2.86 8.37 -4.19
C THR A 42 3.11 9.73 -4.85
N HIS A 43 2.58 9.89 -6.06
CA HIS A 43 2.46 11.14 -6.80
C HIS A 43 1.29 11.01 -7.79
N VAL A 44 0.99 12.06 -8.56
CA VAL A 44 -0.15 12.09 -9.52
C VAL A 44 -0.17 10.92 -10.51
N GLY A 45 0.97 10.34 -10.84
CA GLY A 45 1.04 9.17 -11.72
C GLY A 45 0.32 7.95 -11.15
N TRP A 46 0.44 7.72 -9.85
CA TRP A 46 -0.26 6.64 -9.16
C TRP A 46 -1.77 6.85 -9.17
N GLU A 47 -2.22 8.07 -8.93
CA GLU A 47 -3.63 8.45 -9.02
C GLU A 47 -4.20 8.15 -10.41
N ILE A 48 -3.48 8.54 -11.48
CA ILE A 48 -3.86 8.24 -12.86
C ILE A 48 -3.90 6.72 -13.10
N ALA A 49 -2.84 5.99 -12.72
CA ALA A 49 -2.74 4.55 -12.96
C ALA A 49 -3.85 3.75 -12.26
N VAL A 50 -4.17 4.12 -11.02
CA VAL A 50 -5.27 3.52 -10.26
C VAL A 50 -6.63 3.89 -10.86
N SER A 51 -6.84 5.16 -11.20
CA SER A 51 -8.11 5.64 -11.76
C SER A 51 -8.41 4.97 -13.12
N ASN A 52 -7.38 4.75 -13.94
CA ASN A 52 -7.49 4.05 -15.21
C ASN A 52 -7.70 2.54 -15.07
N SER A 53 -7.45 1.96 -13.90
CA SER A 53 -7.70 0.55 -13.63
C SER A 53 -9.17 0.32 -13.31
N THR A 54 -9.96 -0.14 -14.31
CA THR A 54 -11.41 -0.40 -14.17
C THR A 54 -11.77 -1.22 -12.94
N THR A 55 -10.99 -2.26 -12.60
CA THR A 55 -11.21 -3.07 -11.40
C THR A 55 -11.11 -2.24 -10.13
N LEU A 56 -10.07 -1.41 -10.01
CA LEU A 56 -9.82 -0.64 -8.78
C LEU A 56 -10.76 0.55 -8.66
N SER A 57 -11.01 1.28 -9.75
CA SER A 57 -11.93 2.42 -9.73
C SER A 57 -13.39 1.99 -9.48
N THR A 58 -13.78 0.80 -9.95
CA THR A 58 -15.12 0.25 -9.64
C THR A 58 -15.22 -0.22 -8.19
N GLN A 59 -14.19 -0.91 -7.68
CA GLN A 59 -14.22 -1.46 -6.32
C GLN A 59 -14.00 -0.39 -5.24
N TYR A 60 -13.19 0.62 -5.54
CA TYR A 60 -12.86 1.73 -4.63
C TYR A 60 -13.23 3.08 -5.24
N PRO A 61 -14.52 3.43 -5.29
CA PRO A 61 -14.97 4.69 -5.87
C PRO A 61 -14.68 5.90 -4.96
N ASN A 62 -14.43 5.69 -3.67
CA ASN A 62 -14.11 6.75 -2.73
C ASN A 62 -12.59 6.83 -2.59
N GLN A 63 -11.97 7.82 -3.23
CA GLN A 63 -10.52 8.00 -3.23
C GLN A 63 -10.17 9.41 -2.78
N VAL A 64 -9.13 9.53 -1.97
CA VAL A 64 -8.54 10.82 -1.56
C VAL A 64 -7.04 10.74 -1.80
N TRP A 65 -6.51 11.76 -2.45
CA TRP A 65 -5.10 11.87 -2.79
C TRP A 65 -4.55 13.19 -2.29
N ASP A 66 -3.39 13.17 -1.65
CA ASP A 66 -2.65 14.37 -1.30
C ASP A 66 -1.27 14.33 -1.95
N HIS A 67 -1.01 15.29 -2.84
CA HIS A 67 0.28 15.49 -3.50
C HIS A 67 0.87 16.87 -3.18
N SER A 68 0.33 17.58 -2.18
CA SER A 68 0.65 18.98 -1.88
C SER A 68 2.13 19.24 -1.59
N LYS A 69 2.85 18.24 -1.10
CA LYS A 69 4.29 18.31 -0.75
C LYS A 69 5.24 17.76 -1.83
N THR A 70 4.73 17.34 -2.99
CA THR A 70 5.56 16.70 -4.04
C THR A 70 6.64 17.62 -4.62
N ASN A 71 6.47 18.94 -4.48
CA ASN A 71 7.48 19.96 -4.81
C ASN A 71 8.61 20.07 -3.77
N VAL A 72 8.36 19.67 -2.52
CA VAL A 72 9.37 19.62 -1.44
C VAL A 72 10.09 18.27 -1.46
N TYR A 73 9.35 17.18 -1.66
CA TYR A 73 9.89 15.84 -1.73
C TYR A 73 9.09 14.99 -2.74
N LEU A 74 9.74 14.54 -3.81
CA LEU A 74 9.06 13.91 -4.96
C LEU A 74 8.20 12.70 -4.59
N ALA A 75 8.58 11.95 -3.56
CA ALA A 75 7.86 10.79 -3.04
C ALA A 75 7.11 11.11 -1.73
N SER A 76 6.54 12.31 -1.58
CA SER A 76 5.79 12.68 -0.36
C SER A 76 4.30 12.44 -0.48
N GLY A 77 3.81 12.10 -1.67
CA GLY A 77 2.38 11.98 -1.90
C GLY A 77 1.79 10.81 -1.14
N THR A 78 0.49 10.88 -0.92
CA THR A 78 -0.26 9.81 -0.29
C THR A 78 -1.61 9.61 -0.96
N GLY A 79 -2.17 8.42 -0.81
CA GLY A 79 -3.48 8.08 -1.34
C GLY A 79 -4.23 7.16 -0.40
N VAL A 80 -5.54 7.32 -0.32
CA VAL A 80 -6.42 6.36 0.36
C VAL A 80 -7.62 6.07 -0.51
N MET A 81 -8.02 4.80 -0.54
CA MET A 81 -9.11 4.32 -1.38
C MET A 81 -10.00 3.39 -0.56
N ALA A 82 -11.32 3.55 -0.67
CA ALA A 82 -12.27 2.76 0.08
C ALA A 82 -13.46 2.30 -0.76
N LYS A 83 -14.04 1.16 -0.37
CA LYS A 83 -15.24 0.61 -1.01
C LYS A 83 -16.43 1.56 -0.90
N ALA A 84 -17.39 1.39 -1.80
CA ALA A 84 -18.55 2.28 -1.94
C ALA A 84 -19.37 2.50 -0.66
N ASN A 85 -19.37 1.53 0.26
CA ASN A 85 -20.07 1.59 1.54
C ASN A 85 -19.29 2.33 2.65
N LEU A 86 -18.09 2.83 2.35
CA LEU A 86 -17.23 3.56 3.28
C LEU A 86 -16.98 4.98 2.76
N ASN A 87 -17.34 5.99 3.54
CA ASN A 87 -16.91 7.36 3.30
C ASN A 87 -15.56 7.62 3.98
N LEU A 88 -14.78 8.52 3.39
CA LEU A 88 -13.47 8.93 3.89
C LEU A 88 -13.48 10.41 4.22
N ASP A 89 -12.96 10.75 5.38
CA ASP A 89 -12.47 12.08 5.74
C ASP A 89 -10.99 11.93 6.15
N VAL A 90 -10.13 12.77 5.60
CA VAL A 90 -8.67 12.56 5.63
C VAL A 90 -7.98 13.85 6.03
N GLU A 91 -7.19 13.76 7.09
CA GLU A 91 -6.36 14.85 7.60
C GLU A 91 -4.89 14.44 7.56
N MET A 92 -4.05 15.30 6.97
CA MET A 92 -2.59 15.15 7.02
C MET A 92 -2.07 15.82 8.28
N LEU A 93 -1.54 15.03 9.19
CA LEU A 93 -1.02 15.48 10.47
C LEU A 93 0.47 15.78 10.36
N SER A 94 0.83 17.05 10.56
CA SER A 94 2.22 17.46 10.66
C SER A 94 2.84 16.91 11.96
N SER A 95 4.09 16.46 11.86
CA SER A 95 4.86 16.00 13.01
C SER A 95 5.86 17.08 13.40
N ASN A 96 5.87 17.44 14.68
CA ASN A 96 6.90 18.29 15.27
C ASN A 96 8.13 17.48 15.74
N VAL A 97 8.16 16.17 15.48
CA VAL A 97 9.29 15.31 15.84
C VAL A 97 10.43 15.57 14.85
N GLU A 98 11.59 15.93 15.38
CA GLU A 98 12.80 16.14 14.59
C GLU A 98 13.13 14.88 13.76
N GLY A 99 13.44 15.07 12.48
CA GLY A 99 13.70 13.96 11.54
C GLY A 99 12.45 13.27 10.98
N SER A 100 11.23 13.73 11.33
CA SER A 100 10.01 13.29 10.64
C SER A 100 9.89 13.98 9.27
N TYR A 101 10.05 13.20 8.20
CA TYR A 101 9.98 13.72 6.83
C TYR A 101 8.60 13.57 6.18
N PHE A 102 7.82 12.60 6.66
CA PHE A 102 6.50 12.30 6.13
C PHE A 102 5.45 12.65 7.16
N ASP A 103 4.38 13.30 6.71
CA ASP A 103 3.22 13.52 7.54
C ASP A 103 2.53 12.18 7.82
N ALA A 104 1.92 12.09 9.00
CA ALA A 104 1.00 11.00 9.28
C ALA A 104 -0.33 11.29 8.59
N MET A 105 -0.99 10.25 8.09
CA MET A 105 -2.34 10.38 7.54
C MET A 105 -3.35 9.86 8.57
N HIS A 106 -4.21 10.74 9.04
CA HIS A 106 -5.35 10.39 9.87
C HIS A 106 -6.59 10.28 8.99
N ILE A 107 -7.26 9.13 9.08
CA ILE A 107 -8.40 8.81 8.24
C ILE A 107 -9.57 8.49 9.18
N ILE A 108 -10.64 9.27 9.07
CA ILE A 108 -11.92 8.95 9.65
C ILE A 108 -12.73 8.20 8.59
N VAL A 109 -13.07 6.95 8.89
CA VAL A 109 -13.85 6.11 8.00
C VAL A 109 -15.25 5.94 8.58
N THR A 110 -16.25 6.36 7.80
CA THR A 110 -17.67 6.23 8.16
C THR A 110 -18.30 5.14 7.33
N ARG A 111 -18.75 4.06 7.98
CA ARG A 111 -19.51 3.00 7.32
C ARG A 111 -20.96 3.41 7.20
N LYS A 112 -21.47 3.52 5.96
CA LYS A 112 -22.89 3.66 5.69
C LYS A 112 -23.58 2.34 5.99
N ASN A 113 -24.35 2.27 7.07
CA ASN A 113 -25.22 1.14 7.31
C ASN A 113 -26.58 1.44 6.66
N SER A 114 -26.93 0.71 5.59
CA SER A 114 -28.21 0.94 4.90
C SER A 114 -29.43 0.50 5.71
N LYS A 115 -29.23 -0.15 6.86
CA LYS A 115 -30.30 -0.74 7.68
C LYS A 115 -30.44 -0.15 9.09
N LEU A 116 -29.51 0.68 9.54
CA LEU A 116 -29.57 1.35 10.83
C LEU A 116 -29.35 2.84 10.60
N GLU A 117 -30.11 3.70 11.27
CA GLU A 117 -29.87 5.15 11.25
C GLU A 117 -28.49 5.52 11.84
N ASP A 118 -27.87 4.60 12.58
CA ASP A 118 -26.57 4.81 13.19
C ASP A 118 -25.41 4.49 12.23
N SER A 119 -24.66 5.54 11.88
CA SER A 119 -23.37 5.41 11.21
C SER A 119 -22.29 4.94 12.20
N VAL A 120 -21.49 3.96 11.80
CA VAL A 120 -20.32 3.52 12.59
C VAL A 120 -19.07 4.20 12.05
N ASN A 121 -18.35 4.89 12.93
CA ASN A 121 -17.08 5.54 12.62
C ASN A 121 -15.92 4.75 13.21
N TYR A 122 -14.84 4.61 12.46
CA TYR A 122 -13.56 4.12 12.95
C TYR A 122 -12.43 5.00 12.41
N GLN A 123 -11.33 5.04 13.14
CA GLN A 123 -10.19 5.89 12.83
C GLN A 123 -9.01 5.01 12.44
N VAL A 124 -8.31 5.40 11.38
CA VAL A 124 -7.09 4.76 10.91
C VAL A 124 -5.98 5.79 10.93
N LEU A 125 -4.86 5.44 11.55
CA LEU A 125 -3.64 6.23 11.48
C LEU A 125 -2.64 5.48 10.60
N ASN A 126 -2.29 6.08 9.46
CA ASN A 126 -1.27 5.55 8.57
C ASN A 126 0.05 6.31 8.77
N LEU A 127 1.08 5.58 9.18
CA LEU A 127 2.41 6.12 9.46
C LEU A 127 3.39 5.57 8.45
N HIS A 128 4.24 6.44 7.91
CA HIS A 128 5.33 6.02 7.06
C HIS A 128 6.61 5.94 7.89
N LEU A 129 7.01 4.72 8.23
CA LEU A 129 8.23 4.48 8.97
C LEU A 129 9.39 4.40 7.99
N ARG A 130 10.38 5.27 8.17
CA ARG A 130 11.66 5.10 7.47
C ARG A 130 12.23 3.74 7.93
N PRO A 131 12.72 2.88 7.01
CA PRO A 131 13.55 1.77 7.44
C PRO A 131 14.68 2.36 8.29
N PRO A 132 15.04 1.73 9.43
CA PRO A 132 16.11 2.24 10.26
C PRO A 132 17.32 2.41 9.35
N LEU A 133 17.70 3.67 9.08
CA LEU A 133 19.02 3.92 8.55
C LEU A 133 19.93 3.32 9.60
N SER A 134 20.63 2.26 9.25
CA SER A 134 21.70 1.76 10.09
C SER A 134 22.59 2.96 10.41
N PHE A 135 22.51 3.38 11.67
CA PHE A 135 23.51 4.04 12.50
C PHE A 135 24.40 5.04 11.78
N GLU A 136 24.38 6.28 12.27
CA GLU A 136 25.47 7.25 12.13
C GLU A 136 26.84 6.54 12.15
N GLY A 137 27.42 6.28 10.98
CA GLY A 137 28.67 5.51 10.86
C GLY A 137 28.65 4.42 9.79
N GLY A 138 28.66 4.82 8.53
CA GLY A 138 29.27 4.14 7.37
C GLY A 138 29.20 2.62 7.24
N ASN A 139 28.31 2.12 6.37
CA ASN A 139 28.71 1.27 5.24
C ASN A 139 27.53 1.00 4.29
N LEU A 140 27.56 1.58 3.10
CA LEU A 140 26.58 1.35 2.02
C LEU A 140 26.43 -0.14 1.62
N GLN A 141 27.41 -1.00 1.95
CA GLN A 141 27.37 -2.44 1.67
C GLN A 141 26.36 -3.23 2.54
N HIS A 142 25.95 -2.73 3.70
CA HIS A 142 24.95 -3.43 4.52
C HIS A 142 23.51 -3.20 4.03
N ILE A 143 23.24 -2.09 3.35
CA ILE A 143 21.93 -1.76 2.81
C ILE A 143 21.57 -2.69 1.65
N SER A 144 22.53 -3.02 0.79
CA SER A 144 22.31 -4.00 -0.27
C SER A 144 22.06 -5.40 0.31
N ALA A 145 22.84 -5.82 1.32
CA ALA A 145 22.66 -7.13 1.95
C ALA A 145 21.27 -7.32 2.59
N PHE A 146 20.74 -6.31 3.29
CA PHE A 146 19.42 -6.41 3.93
C PHE A 146 18.26 -6.42 2.93
N LEU A 147 18.35 -5.61 1.86
CA LEU A 147 17.36 -5.61 0.77
C LEU A 147 17.41 -6.93 -0.01
N TYR A 148 18.59 -7.47 -0.30
CA TYR A 148 18.74 -8.79 -0.95
C TYR A 148 18.21 -9.93 -0.07
N GLN A 149 18.46 -9.89 1.24
CA GLN A 149 17.99 -10.92 2.15
C GLN A 149 16.46 -10.94 2.24
N THR A 150 15.83 -9.78 2.36
CA THR A 150 14.36 -9.64 2.41
C THR A 150 13.68 -10.11 1.11
N VAL A 151 14.26 -9.78 -0.06
CA VAL A 151 13.75 -10.26 -1.36
C VAL A 151 13.95 -11.77 -1.51
N SER A 152 15.06 -12.32 -1.02
CA SER A 152 15.33 -13.77 -1.10
C SER A 152 14.39 -14.58 -0.22
N GLU A 153 14.02 -14.08 0.97
CA GLU A 153 13.10 -14.75 1.90
C GLU A 153 11.65 -14.78 1.39
N ILE A 154 11.22 -13.72 0.70
CA ILE A 154 9.91 -13.68 0.03
C ILE A 154 9.89 -14.69 -1.15
N SER A 155 10.97 -14.74 -1.93
CA SER A 155 11.10 -15.70 -3.05
C SER A 155 11.14 -17.15 -2.57
N THR A 156 11.88 -17.47 -1.50
CA THR A 156 11.93 -18.84 -0.95
C THR A 156 10.61 -19.27 -0.31
N LYS A 157 9.87 -18.35 0.32
CA LYS A 157 8.53 -18.67 0.83
C LYS A 157 7.52 -18.94 -0.29
N GLN A 158 7.59 -18.23 -1.42
CA GLN A 158 6.77 -18.54 -2.61
C GLN A 158 7.12 -19.90 -3.23
N VAL A 159 8.41 -20.22 -3.38
CA VAL A 159 8.86 -21.51 -3.93
C VAL A 159 8.43 -22.68 -3.03
N ASN A 160 8.53 -22.55 -1.71
CA ASN A 160 8.14 -23.62 -0.80
C ASN A 160 6.61 -23.86 -0.76
N LEU A 161 5.80 -22.83 -0.97
CA LEU A 161 4.34 -22.96 -1.09
C LEU A 161 3.94 -23.70 -2.37
N GLU A 162 4.61 -23.45 -3.50
CA GLU A 162 4.37 -24.17 -4.76
C GLU A 162 4.77 -25.66 -4.67
N TYR A 163 5.87 -25.97 -3.98
CA TYR A 163 6.30 -27.38 -3.78
C TYR A 163 5.41 -28.16 -2.82
N SER A 164 4.86 -27.53 -1.77
CA SER A 164 3.94 -28.20 -0.83
C SER A 164 2.59 -28.58 -1.45
N ASN A 165 2.18 -27.92 -2.53
CA ASN A 165 0.95 -28.23 -3.26
C ASN A 165 1.14 -29.31 -4.35
N LEU A 166 2.38 -29.76 -4.60
CA LEU A 166 2.70 -30.81 -5.57
C LEU A 166 2.86 -32.20 -4.96
N THR A 167 2.90 -32.32 -3.62
CA THR A 167 2.86 -33.63 -2.95
C THR A 167 1.43 -34.15 -2.86
N MET A 168 1.00 -34.91 -3.86
CA MET A 168 -0.24 -35.68 -3.81
C MET A 168 -0.22 -36.71 -2.66
N PRO A 169 -1.36 -36.98 -2.00
CA PRO A 169 -1.42 -37.96 -0.94
C PRO A 169 -1.20 -39.38 -1.50
N PRO A 170 -0.61 -40.30 -0.70
CA PRO A 170 -0.32 -41.65 -1.16
C PRO A 170 -1.62 -42.39 -1.47
N SER A 171 -1.67 -43.06 -2.62
CA SER A 171 -2.81 -43.86 -3.03
C SER A 171 -3.00 -45.01 -2.06
N SER A 172 -4.10 -45.01 -1.31
CA SER A 172 -4.54 -46.16 -0.54
C SER A 172 -4.98 -47.27 -1.49
N LYS A 173 -4.13 -48.31 -1.61
CA LYS A 173 -4.55 -49.58 -2.21
C LYS A 173 -5.23 -50.44 -1.15
N LYS A 174 -6.46 -50.85 -1.46
CA LYS A 174 -7.17 -51.98 -0.87
C LYS A 174 -6.49 -53.29 -1.25
#